data_AF-A0A251V5Q1-F1
#
_entry.id   AF-A0A251V5Q1-F1
#
_cell.length_a   1.000
_cell.length_b   1.000
_cell.length_c   1.000
_cell.angle_alpha   90.00
_cell.angle_beta   90.00
_cell.angle_gamma   90.00
#
_symmetry.space_group_name_H-M   'P 1'
#
loop_
_entity.id
_entity.type
_entity.pdbx_description
1 polymer ?
#
loop_
_entity_poly.entity_id
_entity_poly.type
_entity_poly.pdbx_seq_one_letter_code
_entity_poly.pdbx_strand_id
1 'polypeptide(L)'
;MEGNTGHPVFETAYGKIGVNICYRRHHPLNWLAFGLNGAKIVFNPSATVGELNEPMWPIEARNAAIANSYFVGSINRVGTEVFPNLFTSGDGKPQHADFGHFYGSSHVSVPPSL
;
A
#
# COMPACT_ATOMS: atom_id res chain seq x y z
N MET A 1 -5.30 -0.50 17.71
CA MET A 1 -6.69 -0.10 17.38
C MET A 1 -6.74 0.27 15.91
N GLU A 2 -7.90 0.11 15.27
CA GLU A 2 -8.08 0.46 13.86
C GLU A 2 -8.44 1.94 13.68
N GLY A 3 -8.32 2.45 12.46
CA GLY A 3 -8.69 3.83 12.14
C GLY A 3 -10.21 4.02 12.10
N ASN A 4 -10.68 5.19 12.55
CA ASN A 4 -12.10 5.54 12.72
C ASN A 4 -12.59 6.65 11.77
N THR A 5 -11.81 7.02 10.76
CA THR A 5 -12.11 8.12 9.83
C THR A 5 -12.82 7.69 8.54
N GLY A 6 -13.16 6.41 8.40
CA GLY A 6 -13.73 5.85 7.16
C GLY A 6 -12.75 5.91 5.98
N HIS A 7 -13.28 6.23 4.79
CA HIS A 7 -12.54 6.25 3.51
C HIS A 7 -12.64 7.63 2.84
N PRO A 8 -12.07 8.69 3.45
CA PRO A 8 -12.22 10.05 2.96
C PRO A 8 -11.57 10.22 1.58
N VAL A 9 -12.22 11.02 0.74
CA VAL A 9 -11.71 11.45 -0.56
C VAL A 9 -11.56 12.96 -0.53
N PHE A 10 -10.36 13.44 -0.84
CA PHE A 10 -9.99 14.85 -0.80
C PHE A 10 -10.17 15.46 -2.18
N GLU A 11 -10.99 16.51 -2.27
CA GLU A 11 -11.14 17.29 -3.49
C GLU A 11 -10.01 18.30 -3.62
N THR A 12 -9.27 18.23 -4.72
CA THR A 12 -8.14 19.11 -5.00
C THR A 12 -8.28 19.71 -6.40
N ALA A 13 -7.49 20.74 -6.71
CA ALA A 13 -7.43 21.30 -8.07
C ALA A 13 -6.98 20.28 -9.14
N TYR A 14 -6.43 19.14 -8.74
CA TYR A 14 -5.87 18.11 -9.62
C TYR A 14 -6.69 16.80 -9.60
N GLY A 15 -7.86 16.80 -8.96
CA GLY A 15 -8.77 15.66 -8.89
C GLY A 15 -9.07 15.20 -7.47
N LYS A 16 -9.91 14.17 -7.38
CA LYS A 16 -10.37 13.55 -6.13
C LYS A 16 -9.40 12.46 -5.69
N ILE A 17 -8.72 12.65 -4.56
CA ILE A 17 -7.63 11.79 -4.09
C ILE A 17 -8.05 11.00 -2.86
N GLY A 18 -7.82 9.68 -2.87
CA GLY A 18 -7.89 8.79 -1.70
C GLY A 18 -6.51 8.32 -1.24
N VAL A 19 -6.40 7.88 0.01
CA VAL A 19 -5.16 7.32 0.57
C VAL A 19 -5.44 5.98 1.25
N ASN A 20 -5.04 4.89 0.61
CA ASN A 20 -5.17 3.54 1.13
C ASN A 20 -3.87 3.12 1.84
N ILE A 21 -3.81 3.16 3.16
CA ILE A 21 -2.53 3.08 3.90
C ILE A 21 -2.03 1.64 4.06
N CYS A 22 -0.85 1.36 3.51
CA CYS A 22 -0.01 0.17 3.72
C CYS A 22 -0.79 -1.16 3.67
N TYR A 23 -0.97 -1.81 4.82
CA TYR A 23 -1.60 -3.13 4.96
C TYR A 23 -3.04 -3.19 4.40
N ARG A 24 -3.72 -2.04 4.34
CA ARG A 24 -5.05 -1.96 3.73
C ARG A 24 -5.06 -2.32 2.24
N ARG A 25 -3.90 -2.37 1.57
CA ARG A 25 -3.76 -2.84 0.18
C ARG A 25 -4.30 -4.25 -0.05
N HIS A 26 -4.27 -5.10 0.99
CA HIS A 26 -4.74 -6.48 0.93
C HIS A 26 -6.27 -6.64 0.91
N HIS A 27 -7.01 -5.55 1.09
CA HIS A 27 -8.45 -5.61 1.32
C HIS A 27 -9.19 -4.97 0.14
N PRO A 28 -9.77 -5.76 -0.79
CA PRO A 28 -10.52 -5.24 -1.92
C PRO A 28 -11.63 -4.24 -1.52
N LEU A 29 -12.28 -4.47 -0.37
CA LEU A 29 -13.33 -3.58 0.14
C LEU A 29 -12.81 -2.20 0.56
N ASN A 30 -11.55 -2.08 1.00
CA ASN A 30 -10.95 -0.77 1.27
C ASN A 30 -10.77 0.02 -0.03
N TRP A 31 -10.33 -0.63 -1.10
CA TRP A 31 -10.20 -0.02 -2.42
C TRP A 31 -11.55 0.40 -3.00
N LEU A 32 -12.55 -0.47 -2.86
CA LEU A 32 -13.92 -0.22 -3.31
C LEU A 32 -14.53 1.00 -2.61
N ALA A 33 -14.36 1.12 -1.29
CA ALA A 33 -14.93 2.23 -0.54
C ALA A 33 -14.42 3.60 -1.03
N PHE A 34 -13.15 3.73 -1.41
CA PHE A 34 -12.64 4.97 -2.04
C PHE A 34 -13.27 5.21 -3.42
N GLY A 35 -13.50 4.15 -4.20
CA GLY A 35 -14.18 4.22 -5.49
C GLY A 35 -15.63 4.71 -5.36
N LEU A 36 -16.38 4.15 -4.40
CA LEU A 36 -17.75 4.57 -4.08
C LEU A 36 -17.81 6.03 -3.61
N ASN A 37 -16.78 6.51 -2.92
CA ASN A 37 -16.66 7.91 -2.50
C ASN A 37 -16.13 8.84 -3.63
N GLY A 38 -15.95 8.32 -4.84
CA GLY A 38 -15.65 9.12 -6.03
C GLY A 38 -14.18 9.44 -6.25
N ALA A 39 -13.25 8.67 -5.66
CA ALA A 39 -11.82 8.83 -5.91
C ALA A 39 -11.49 8.65 -7.40
N LYS A 40 -10.57 9.49 -7.90
CA LYS A 40 -9.97 9.40 -9.25
C LYS A 40 -8.54 8.91 -9.21
N ILE A 41 -7.86 9.12 -8.09
CA ILE A 41 -6.51 8.64 -7.81
C ILE A 41 -6.51 8.12 -6.37
N VAL A 42 -5.97 6.93 -6.13
CA VAL A 42 -5.76 6.39 -4.79
C VAL A 42 -4.28 6.09 -4.59
N PHE A 43 -3.65 6.77 -3.62
CA PHE A 43 -2.27 6.49 -3.24
C PHE A 43 -2.21 5.37 -2.19
N ASN A 44 -1.22 4.50 -2.31
CA ASN A 44 -0.92 3.45 -1.36
C ASN A 44 0.53 3.56 -0.84
N PRO A 45 0.76 4.42 0.18
CA PRO A 45 2.04 4.47 0.86
C PRO A 45 2.22 3.22 1.73
N SER A 46 3.34 2.53 1.53
CA SER A 46 3.64 1.24 2.13
C SER A 46 5.08 1.16 2.65
N ALA A 47 5.29 0.25 3.60
CA ALA A 47 6.60 -0.14 4.09
C ALA A 47 6.55 -1.66 4.33
N THR A 48 6.87 -2.43 3.30
CA THR A 48 6.78 -3.88 3.32
C THR A 48 8.09 -4.51 2.88
N VAL A 49 8.45 -5.57 3.60
CA VAL A 49 9.64 -6.39 3.43
C VAL A 49 9.24 -7.84 3.15
N GLY A 50 10.19 -8.60 2.64
CA GLY A 50 10.13 -10.06 2.65
C GLY A 50 9.53 -10.71 1.40
N GLU A 51 10.02 -11.91 1.13
CA GLU A 51 9.77 -12.70 -0.07
C GLU A 51 8.31 -13.13 -0.25
N LEU A 52 7.52 -13.20 0.82
CA LEU A 52 6.10 -13.51 0.73
C LEU A 52 5.28 -12.31 0.22
N ASN A 53 5.71 -11.08 0.51
CA ASN A 53 4.96 -9.88 0.17
C ASN A 53 5.26 -9.37 -1.24
N GLU A 54 6.50 -9.48 -1.69
CA GLU A 54 6.95 -8.96 -2.98
C GLU A 54 6.18 -9.53 -4.18
N PRO A 55 5.84 -10.83 -4.25
CA PRO A 55 5.03 -11.39 -5.34
C PRO A 55 3.61 -10.81 -5.42
N MET A 56 3.06 -10.34 -4.31
CA MET A 56 1.73 -9.72 -4.28
C MET A 56 1.76 -8.25 -4.74
N TRP A 57 2.91 -7.59 -4.62
CA TRP A 57 3.06 -6.16 -4.89
C TRP A 57 2.59 -5.72 -6.29
N PRO A 58 2.92 -6.41 -7.41
CA PRO A 58 2.44 -6.01 -8.73
C PRO A 58 0.98 -6.41 -9.00
N ILE A 59 0.32 -7.13 -8.09
CA ILE A 59 -1.02 -7.71 -8.29
C ILE A 59 -2.10 -6.83 -7.68
N GLU A 60 -1.99 -6.51 -6.39
CA GLU A 60 -3.11 -5.97 -5.61
C GLU A 60 -3.51 -4.57 -6.06
N ALA A 61 -2.53 -3.68 -6.22
CA ALA A 61 -2.75 -2.32 -6.68
C ALA A 61 -3.26 -2.26 -8.13
N ARG A 62 -2.74 -3.15 -8.98
CA ARG A 62 -3.20 -3.28 -10.37
C ARG A 62 -4.63 -3.77 -10.43
N ASN A 63 -4.98 -4.76 -9.62
CA ASN A 63 -6.35 -5.24 -9.47
C ASN A 63 -7.29 -4.13 -9.00
N ALA A 64 -6.87 -3.34 -8.00
CA ALA A 64 -7.67 -2.22 -7.50
C ALA A 64 -7.94 -1.16 -8.58
N ALA A 65 -6.93 -0.80 -9.37
CA ALA A 65 -7.09 0.13 -10.49
C ALA A 65 -8.09 -0.39 -11.55
N ILE A 66 -8.01 -1.68 -11.88
CA ILE A 66 -8.92 -2.35 -12.84
C ILE A 66 -10.35 -2.40 -12.29
N ALA A 67 -10.53 -2.89 -11.06
CA ALA A 67 -11.84 -3.16 -10.49
C ALA A 67 -12.65 -1.89 -10.19
N ASN A 68 -11.96 -0.77 -9.90
CA ASN A 68 -12.60 0.46 -9.46
C ASN A 68 -12.49 1.61 -10.48
N SER A 69 -11.87 1.37 -11.64
CA SER A 69 -11.74 2.34 -12.72
C SER A 69 -11.14 3.69 -12.29
N TYR A 70 -10.07 3.65 -11.50
CA TYR A 70 -9.28 4.82 -11.10
C TYR A 70 -7.77 4.55 -11.18
N PHE A 71 -6.93 5.58 -11.04
CA PHE A 71 -5.48 5.42 -10.93
C PHE A 71 -5.06 4.96 -9.53
N VAL A 72 -4.03 4.13 -9.45
CA VAL A 72 -3.40 3.72 -8.18
C VAL A 72 -1.92 4.04 -8.19
N GLY A 73 -1.44 4.79 -7.19
CA GLY A 73 -0.02 5.07 -6.98
C GLY A 73 0.53 4.23 -5.81
N SER A 74 1.27 3.17 -6.12
CA SER A 74 1.87 2.27 -5.14
C SER A 74 3.28 2.69 -4.81
N ILE A 75 3.55 2.96 -3.53
CA ILE A 75 4.83 3.50 -3.08
C ILE A 75 5.32 2.62 -1.93
N ASN A 76 6.46 1.98 -2.10
CA ASN A 76 7.12 1.25 -1.01
C ASN A 76 8.42 1.95 -0.62
N ARG A 77 8.80 1.79 0.65
CA ARG A 77 10.13 2.14 1.16
C ARG A 77 11.22 1.34 0.41
N VAL A 78 12.46 1.81 0.48
CA VAL A 78 13.65 1.15 -0.09
C VAL A 78 14.74 0.96 0.96
N GLY A 79 15.58 -0.07 0.78
CA GLY A 79 16.79 -0.29 1.58
C GLY A 79 16.56 -1.15 2.81
N THR A 80 17.60 -1.26 3.65
CA THR A 80 17.56 -2.04 4.90
C THR A 80 17.88 -1.13 6.06
N GLU A 81 17.07 -1.19 7.11
CA GLU A 81 17.24 -0.37 8.31
C GLU A 81 17.76 -1.23 9.46
N VAL A 82 18.74 -0.70 10.19
CA VAL A 82 19.35 -1.35 11.35
C VAL A 82 19.10 -0.49 12.59
N PHE A 83 18.57 -1.10 13.64
CA PHE A 83 18.22 -0.44 14.90
C PHE A 83 19.26 -0.71 16.00
N PRO A 84 19.43 0.21 16.96
CA PRO A 84 20.43 0.06 18.02
C PRO A 84 20.08 -1.02 19.05
N ASN A 85 18.80 -1.37 19.19
CA ASN A 85 18.32 -2.38 20.12
C ASN A 85 17.92 -3.64 19.35
N LEU A 86 18.27 -4.80 19.89
CA LEU A 86 17.88 -6.10 19.34
C LEU A 86 16.38 -6.35 19.52
N PHE A 87 15.77 -7.03 18.55
CA PHE A 87 14.37 -7.43 18.57
C PHE A 87 14.18 -8.80 17.93
N THR A 88 13.00 -9.40 18.11
CA THR A 88 12.61 -10.68 17.49
C THR A 88 11.47 -10.46 16.51
N SER A 89 11.38 -11.30 15.48
CA SER A 89 10.32 -11.23 14.45
C SER A 89 9.10 -12.13 14.74
N GLY A 90 9.09 -12.82 15.88
CA GLY A 90 8.02 -13.77 16.22
C GLY A 90 8.03 -15.08 15.43
N ASP A 91 9.10 -15.38 14.70
CA ASP A 91 9.28 -16.58 13.86
C ASP A 91 10.16 -17.67 14.50
N GLY A 92 10.50 -17.50 15.78
CA GLY A 92 11.34 -18.44 16.54
C GLY A 92 12.84 -18.36 16.23
N LYS A 93 13.29 -17.44 15.37
CA LYS A 93 14.71 -17.21 15.09
C LYS A 93 15.37 -16.36 16.17
N PRO A 94 16.72 -16.32 16.23
CA PRO A 94 17.44 -15.44 17.14
C PRO A 94 17.07 -13.97 16.97
N GLN A 95 17.26 -13.19 18.04
CA GLN A 95 17.16 -11.74 17.97
C GLN A 95 18.18 -11.15 16.99
N HIS A 96 17.80 -10.05 16.35
CA HIS A 96 18.59 -9.36 15.33
C HIS A 96 18.33 -7.86 15.39
N ALA A 97 19.05 -7.09 14.56
CA ALA A 97 18.98 -5.63 14.55
C ALA A 97 18.46 -5.06 13.22
N ASP A 98 18.39 -5.87 12.15
CA ASP A 98 17.94 -5.44 10.83
C ASP A 98 16.45 -5.73 10.61
N PHE A 99 15.70 -4.77 10.09
CA PHE A 99 14.25 -4.95 9.90
C PHE A 99 13.88 -5.79 8.67
N GLY A 100 14.87 -6.12 7.84
CA GLY A 100 14.70 -6.69 6.51
C GLY A 100 14.79 -5.65 5.39
N HIS A 101 14.86 -6.14 4.15
CA HIS A 101 15.02 -5.32 2.96
C HIS A 101 13.67 -4.85 2.41
N PHE A 102 13.47 -3.54 2.35
CA PHE A 102 12.34 -2.94 1.64
C PHE A 102 12.68 -2.87 0.14
N TYR A 103 11.87 -3.54 -0.67
CA TYR A 103 12.15 -3.78 -2.08
C TYR A 103 11.77 -2.62 -3.02
N GLY A 104 11.14 -1.55 -2.53
CA GLY A 104 10.70 -0.45 -3.38
C GLY A 104 9.68 -0.90 -4.44
N SER A 105 10.10 -0.95 -5.70
CA SER A 105 9.24 -1.31 -6.84
C SER A 105 7.98 -0.44 -6.95
N SER A 106 8.10 0.83 -6.58
CA SER A 106 7.04 1.83 -6.68
C SER A 106 6.59 1.99 -8.13
N HIS A 107 5.28 2.01 -8.36
CA HIS A 107 4.70 2.05 -9.70
C HIS A 107 3.31 2.70 -9.70
N VAL A 108 2.83 3.05 -10.90
CA VAL A 108 1.47 3.54 -11.11
C VAL A 108 0.69 2.50 -11.90
N SER A 109 -0.49 2.11 -11.40
CA SER A 109 -1.46 1.29 -12.12
C SER A 109 -2.57 2.17 -12.70
N VAL A 110 -2.93 1.89 -13.95
CA VAL A 110 -3.90 2.68 -14.73
C VAL A 110 -5.23 1.92 -14.87
N PRO A 111 -6.37 2.64 -14.99
CA PRO A 111 -7.65 2.01 -15.29
C PRO A 111 -7.69 1.46 -16.72
N PRO A 112 -8.61 0.52 -17.05
CA PRO A 112 -8.65 -0.15 -18.35
C PRO A 112 -9.06 0.75 -19.53
N SER A 113 -9.82 1.82 -19.27
CA SER A 113 -10.33 2.74 -20.28
C SER A 113 -9.77 4.14 -20.04
N LEU A 114 -8.89 4.59 -20.93
CA LEU A 114 -8.60 6.01 -21.19
C LEU A 114 -9.40 6.45 -22.42
#